data_AF-A0A2V6X5Z2-F1
#
_entry.id   AF-A0A2V6X5Z2-F1
#
_cell.length_a   1.000
_cell.length_b   1.000
_cell.length_c   1.000
_cell.angle_alpha   90.00
_cell.angle_beta   90.00
_cell.angle_gamma   90.00
#
_symmetry.space_group_name_H-M   'P 1'
#
loop_
_entity.id
_entity.type
_entity.pdbx_description
1 polymer ?
#
loop_
_entity_poly.entity_id
_entity_poly.type
_entity_poly.pdbx_seq_one_letter_code
_entity_poly.pdbx_strand_id
1 'polypeptide(L)'
;MTKRKGSTVMRWSTALVVAVVAAGIGAPGLALGQMKSPSGGTTPSGAIFDRLHDATTRPVPQVGPPVVRPPESTWVPDRFVQVPGTDSPVYVPGHWERRLGDHEVYTPPLTGRTREGGTVDFPAGTRPPVNERQLP
;
A
#
# COMPACT_ATOMS: atom_id res chain seq x y z
N MET A 1 -40.22 28.76 -72.94
CA MET A 1 -41.45 27.94 -72.80
C MET A 1 -41.18 26.90 -71.72
N THR A 2 -41.77 26.99 -70.51
CA THR A 2 -43.08 26.38 -70.10
C THR A 2 -43.12 24.85 -70.29
N LYS A 3 -43.56 23.97 -69.39
CA LYS A 3 -44.18 23.96 -68.02
C LYS A 3 -43.77 22.59 -67.37
N ARG A 4 -44.04 22.17 -66.12
CA ARG A 4 -44.89 22.68 -65.02
C ARG A 4 -44.17 22.54 -63.63
N LYS A 5 -44.57 21.55 -62.82
CA LYS A 5 -44.11 21.13 -61.46
C LYS A 5 -44.88 19.82 -61.16
N GLY A 6 -44.30 18.85 -60.44
CA GLY A 6 -44.99 17.60 -60.08
C GLY A 6 -44.24 16.77 -59.03
N SER A 7 -44.70 16.83 -57.78
CA SER A 7 -44.21 16.01 -56.66
C SER A 7 -44.93 14.65 -56.65
N THR A 8 -44.31 13.60 -56.10
CA THR A 8 -44.91 12.71 -55.06
C THR A 8 -44.00 11.52 -54.67
N VAL A 9 -43.59 11.53 -53.40
CA VAL A 9 -43.38 10.40 -52.48
C VAL A 9 -42.42 9.25 -52.86
N MET A 10 -41.24 9.38 -52.26
CA MET A 10 -40.32 8.35 -51.76
C MET A 10 -41.02 7.09 -51.19
N ARG A 11 -40.97 5.97 -51.91
CA ARG A 11 -41.33 4.64 -51.39
C ARG A 11 -40.08 3.96 -50.85
N TRP A 12 -39.95 3.87 -49.53
CA TRP A 12 -38.84 3.15 -48.88
C TRP A 12 -39.02 1.63 -48.95
N SER A 13 -37.88 0.95 -49.02
CA SER A 13 -37.75 -0.43 -49.50
C SER A 13 -38.20 -1.46 -48.48
N THR A 14 -39.15 -2.32 -48.86
CA THR A 14 -39.45 -3.56 -48.12
C THR A 14 -38.48 -4.65 -48.56
N ALA A 15 -37.53 -5.00 -47.70
CA ALA A 15 -36.69 -6.19 -47.85
C ALA A 15 -36.98 -7.15 -46.68
N LEU A 16 -37.88 -8.10 -46.90
CA LEU A 16 -38.17 -9.18 -45.96
C LEU A 16 -37.53 -10.47 -46.49
N VAL A 17 -36.49 -10.94 -45.80
CA VAL A 17 -35.76 -12.16 -46.16
C VAL A 17 -36.53 -13.40 -45.70
N VAL A 18 -36.66 -14.38 -46.59
CA VAL A 18 -37.35 -15.65 -46.36
C VAL A 18 -36.35 -16.74 -45.95
N ALA A 19 -36.56 -17.37 -44.80
CA ALA A 19 -36.08 -18.73 -44.45
C ALA A 19 -36.63 -19.13 -43.06
N VAL A 20 -36.91 -20.39 -42.70
CA VAL A 20 -37.25 -21.63 -43.42
C VAL A 20 -38.12 -22.42 -42.44
N VAL A 21 -39.17 -23.12 -42.90
CA VAL A 21 -39.97 -24.03 -42.05
C VAL A 21 -39.47 -25.47 -42.22
N ALA A 22 -39.15 -26.13 -41.11
CA ALA A 22 -38.97 -27.58 -41.04
C ALA A 22 -39.55 -28.10 -39.70
N ALA A 23 -40.18 -29.28 -39.73
CA ALA A 23 -41.13 -29.71 -38.72
C ALA A 23 -40.51 -30.35 -37.46
N GLY A 24 -41.21 -30.23 -36.33
CA GLY A 24 -40.99 -31.01 -35.11
C GLY A 24 -42.29 -31.10 -34.30
N ILE A 25 -42.89 -32.29 -34.25
CA ILE A 25 -44.10 -32.55 -33.45
C ILE A 25 -43.66 -32.99 -32.05
N GLY A 26 -44.04 -32.25 -31.01
CA GLY A 26 -43.73 -32.57 -29.62
C GLY A 26 -44.45 -31.65 -28.63
N ALA A 27 -45.22 -32.24 -27.72
CA ALA A 27 -46.19 -31.60 -26.82
C ALA A 27 -45.72 -30.32 -26.08
N PRO A 28 -46.64 -29.39 -25.75
CA PRO A 28 -46.37 -28.29 -24.81
C PRO A 28 -46.30 -28.84 -23.38
N GLY A 29 -45.17 -29.46 -23.04
CA GLY A 29 -44.81 -29.73 -21.66
C GLY A 29 -44.69 -28.40 -20.92
N LEU A 30 -45.64 -28.10 -20.04
CA LEU A 30 -45.63 -26.88 -19.23
C LEU A 30 -44.33 -26.80 -18.44
N ALA A 31 -43.44 -25.92 -18.87
CA ALA A 31 -42.30 -25.52 -18.08
C ALA A 31 -42.80 -24.71 -16.88
N LEU A 32 -43.22 -25.40 -15.81
CA LEU A 32 -43.11 -24.87 -14.46
C LEU A 32 -41.62 -24.71 -14.18
N GLY A 33 -41.04 -23.63 -14.73
CA GLY A 33 -39.72 -23.20 -14.36
C GLY A 33 -39.73 -22.99 -12.85
N GLN A 34 -38.89 -23.74 -12.15
CA GLN A 34 -38.61 -23.45 -10.76
C GLN A 34 -37.93 -22.07 -10.72
N MET A 35 -38.75 -21.01 -10.60
CA MET A 35 -38.29 -19.75 -10.03
C MET A 35 -37.96 -20.02 -8.57
N LYS A 36 -36.79 -20.60 -8.35
CA LYS A 36 -36.04 -20.38 -7.13
C LYS A 36 -35.72 -18.89 -7.12
N SER A 37 -36.62 -18.11 -6.54
CA SER A 37 -36.41 -16.70 -6.27
C SER A 37 -35.02 -16.55 -5.67
N PRO A 38 -34.21 -15.58 -6.11
CA PRO A 38 -33.00 -15.23 -5.38
C PRO A 38 -33.39 -14.99 -3.92
N SER A 39 -32.70 -15.63 -2.98
CA SER A 39 -32.77 -15.23 -1.57
C SER A 39 -32.00 -13.91 -1.42
N GLY A 40 -32.62 -12.83 -1.88
CA GLY A 40 -32.07 -11.47 -2.02
C GLY A 40 -33.13 -10.60 -2.70
N GLY A 41 -33.32 -9.36 -2.23
CA GLY A 41 -34.59 -8.67 -2.42
C GLY A 41 -34.90 -8.27 -3.87
N THR A 42 -36.02 -8.77 -4.41
CA THR A 42 -36.50 -8.46 -5.78
C THR A 42 -37.16 -7.07 -5.92
N THR A 43 -37.09 -6.22 -4.89
CA THR A 43 -37.53 -4.82 -4.92
C THR A 43 -36.33 -3.88 -4.96
N PRO A 44 -36.45 -2.68 -5.58
CA PRO A 44 -35.35 -1.70 -5.62
C PRO A 44 -34.76 -1.35 -4.24
N SER A 45 -35.58 -1.39 -3.20
CA SER A 45 -35.14 -1.20 -1.81
C SER A 45 -34.25 -2.33 -1.29
N GLY A 46 -34.54 -3.59 -1.66
CA GLY A 46 -33.75 -4.76 -1.24
C GLY A 46 -32.30 -4.66 -1.72
N ALA A 47 -32.10 -4.34 -2.99
CA ALA A 47 -30.77 -4.15 -3.59
C ALA A 47 -29.94 -3.03 -2.92
N ILE A 48 -30.58 -2.07 -2.25
CA ILE A 48 -29.88 -1.03 -1.46
C ILE A 48 -29.40 -1.61 -0.13
N PHE A 49 -30.22 -2.40 0.56
CA PHE A 49 -29.83 -3.07 1.81
C PHE A 49 -28.75 -4.14 1.58
N ASP A 50 -28.86 -4.93 0.51
CA ASP A 50 -27.84 -5.92 0.14
C ASP A 50 -26.49 -5.23 -0.15
N ARG A 51 -26.49 -4.13 -0.91
CA ARG A 51 -25.29 -3.32 -1.16
C ARG A 51 -24.72 -2.69 0.13
N LEU A 52 -25.57 -2.23 1.04
CA LEU A 52 -25.13 -1.69 2.33
C LEU A 52 -24.52 -2.79 3.21
N HIS A 53 -25.12 -3.98 3.22
CA HIS A 53 -24.57 -5.14 3.90
C HIS A 53 -23.19 -5.49 3.33
N ASP A 54 -23.08 -5.72 2.02
CA ASP A 54 -21.80 -6.02 1.35
C ASP A 54 -20.73 -4.94 1.61
N ALA A 55 -21.11 -3.66 1.64
CA ALA A 55 -20.19 -2.55 1.91
C ALA A 55 -19.71 -2.51 3.38
N THR A 56 -20.52 -3.01 4.32
CA THR A 56 -20.22 -3.00 5.76
C THR A 56 -19.64 -4.31 6.28
N THR A 57 -19.84 -5.43 5.59
CA THR A 57 -19.30 -6.75 5.93
C THR A 57 -18.13 -7.20 5.04
N ARG A 58 -17.79 -6.45 3.97
CA ARG A 58 -16.60 -6.71 3.14
C ARG A 58 -15.35 -6.88 4.02
N PRO A 59 -14.63 -8.01 3.90
CA PRO A 59 -13.36 -8.22 4.60
C PRO A 59 -12.34 -7.12 4.24
N VAL A 60 -11.61 -6.66 5.26
CA VAL A 60 -10.50 -5.70 5.06
C VAL A 60 -9.42 -6.35 4.20
N PRO A 61 -8.95 -5.69 3.11
CA PRO A 61 -7.84 -6.19 2.30
C PRO A 61 -6.61 -6.45 3.17
N GLN A 62 -6.16 -7.71 3.20
CA GLN A 62 -4.95 -8.08 3.91
C GLN A 62 -3.73 -7.68 3.08
N VAL A 63 -2.85 -6.88 3.67
CA VAL A 63 -1.53 -6.57 3.12
C VAL A 63 -0.50 -7.32 3.95
N GLY A 64 0.57 -7.81 3.30
CA GLY A 64 1.67 -8.46 4.02
C GLY A 64 2.34 -7.52 5.04
N PRO A 65 3.04 -8.07 6.05
CA PRO A 65 3.75 -7.25 7.03
C PRO A 65 4.80 -6.35 6.33
N PRO A 66 5.03 -5.13 6.85
CA PRO A 66 6.01 -4.22 6.26
C PRO A 66 7.43 -4.80 6.40
N VAL A 67 8.25 -4.63 5.36
CA VAL A 67 9.69 -4.96 5.43
C VAL A 67 10.39 -3.89 6.26
N VAL A 68 10.59 -4.17 7.55
CA VAL A 68 11.40 -3.33 8.44
C VAL A 68 12.88 -3.51 8.10
N ARG A 69 13.54 -2.44 7.70
CA ARG A 69 15.00 -2.40 7.54
C ARG A 69 15.62 -1.81 8.81
N PRO A 70 16.83 -2.23 9.22
CA PRO A 70 17.60 -1.51 10.22
C PRO A 70 17.78 -0.05 9.82
N PRO A 71 17.79 0.91 10.76
CA PRO A 71 18.05 2.30 10.42
C PRO A 71 19.49 2.47 9.90
N GLU A 72 19.67 3.31 8.89
CA GLU A 72 20.99 3.68 8.35
C GLU A 72 21.83 4.50 9.35
N SER A 73 21.18 5.09 10.36
CA SER A 73 21.86 5.81 11.44
C SER A 73 21.14 5.67 12.78
N THR A 74 21.92 5.52 13.85
CA THR A 74 21.45 5.39 15.24
C THR A 74 21.88 6.63 16.03
N TRP A 75 20.97 7.18 16.83
CA TRP A 75 21.29 8.23 17.79
C TRP A 75 21.93 7.62 19.03
N VAL A 76 23.12 8.09 19.38
CA VAL A 76 23.79 7.83 20.65
C VAL A 76 23.51 9.02 21.58
N PRO A 77 22.82 8.82 22.71
CA PRO A 77 22.66 9.88 23.71
C PRO A 77 23.98 10.31 24.35
N ASP A 78 23.95 11.45 25.03
CA ASP A 78 25.03 11.91 25.90
C ASP A 78 25.46 10.82 26.91
N ARG A 79 26.76 10.63 27.08
CA ARG A 79 27.31 9.64 28.04
C ARG A 79 28.58 10.13 28.72
N PHE A 80 28.85 9.60 29.91
CA PHE A 80 30.14 9.72 30.57
C PHE A 80 30.94 8.43 30.32
N VAL A 81 32.18 8.54 29.85
CA VAL A 81 33.05 7.41 29.53
C VAL A 81 34.35 7.47 30.34
N GLN A 82 34.80 6.33 30.86
CA GLN A 82 36.12 6.26 31.49
C GLN A 82 37.18 6.19 30.39
N VAL A 83 38.05 7.20 30.30
CA VAL A 83 39.17 7.22 29.36
C VAL A 83 40.47 6.92 30.11
N PRO A 84 41.33 6.01 29.62
CA PRO A 84 42.66 5.83 30.20
C PRO A 84 43.46 7.14 30.16
N GLY A 85 44.03 7.53 31.31
CA GLY A 85 44.77 8.80 31.44
C GLY A 85 43.92 10.02 31.83
N THR A 86 42.61 9.86 32.10
CA THR A 86 41.78 10.90 32.73
C THR A 86 41.33 10.48 34.13
N ASP A 87 41.45 11.38 35.11
CA ASP A 87 41.09 11.13 36.51
C ASP A 87 39.57 10.98 36.72
N SER A 88 38.77 11.66 35.90
CA SER A 88 37.30 11.65 35.92
C SER A 88 36.74 11.10 34.60
N PRO A 89 35.55 10.47 34.59
CA PRO A 89 34.82 10.17 33.37
C PRO A 89 34.63 11.41 32.47
N VAL A 90 34.89 11.25 31.18
CA VAL A 90 34.76 12.28 30.15
C VAL A 90 33.31 12.35 29.69
N TYR A 91 32.69 13.53 29.74
CA TYR A 91 31.41 13.80 29.09
C TYR A 91 31.56 13.79 27.57
N VAL A 92 30.73 13.03 26.90
CA VAL A 92 30.72 12.88 25.43
C VAL A 92 29.34 13.27 24.93
N PRO A 93 29.23 14.30 24.07
CA PRO A 93 27.95 14.74 23.52
C PRO A 93 27.24 13.66 22.72
N GLY A 94 25.90 13.72 22.75
CA GLY A 94 25.07 12.91 21.88
C GLY A 94 25.36 13.15 20.40
N HIS A 95 25.36 12.08 19.60
CA HIS A 95 25.77 12.10 18.20
C HIS A 95 25.08 11.01 17.38
N TRP A 96 25.12 11.15 16.06
CA TRP A 96 24.64 10.12 15.13
C TRP A 96 25.79 9.21 14.70
N GLU A 97 25.56 7.90 14.78
CA GLU A 97 26.42 6.88 14.17
C GLU A 97 25.75 6.37 12.89
N ARG A 98 26.53 6.15 11.83
CA ARG A 98 26.03 5.58 10.57
C ARG A 98 26.35 4.10 10.50
N ARG A 99 25.35 3.27 10.19
CA ARG A 99 25.53 1.84 9.96
C ARG A 99 26.44 1.61 8.74
N LEU A 100 27.39 0.69 8.88
CA LEU A 100 28.22 0.18 7.76
C LEU A 100 27.91 -1.28 7.44
N GLY A 101 27.55 -2.06 8.47
CA GLY A 101 27.14 -3.47 8.34
C GLY A 101 26.28 -3.90 9.52
N ASP A 102 26.16 -5.21 9.72
CA ASP A 102 25.35 -5.77 10.82
C ASP A 102 25.93 -5.49 12.21
N HIS A 103 27.26 -5.31 12.30
CA HIS A 103 27.99 -5.13 13.55
C HIS A 103 29.09 -4.05 13.46
N GLU A 104 29.00 -3.19 12.44
CA GLU A 104 29.94 -2.09 12.22
C GLU A 104 29.20 -0.77 12.05
N VAL A 105 29.63 0.24 12.80
CA VAL A 105 29.16 1.62 12.67
C VAL A 105 30.34 2.56 12.41
N TYR A 106 30.12 3.54 11.55
CA TYR A 106 30.96 4.72 11.45
C TYR A 106 30.48 5.75 12.47
N THR A 107 31.38 6.16 13.34
CA THR A 107 31.15 7.22 14.29
C THR A 107 31.95 8.46 13.87
N PRO A 108 31.35 9.67 13.93
CA PRO A 108 32.07 10.92 13.64
C PRO A 108 33.24 11.16 14.62
N PRO A 109 34.14 12.12 14.32
CA PRO A 109 35.06 12.61 15.33
C PRO A 109 34.27 13.33 16.42
N LEU A 110 34.65 13.14 17.68
CA LEU A 110 33.94 13.68 18.85
C LEU A 110 34.92 14.41 19.75
N THR A 111 34.47 15.50 20.36
CA THR A 111 35.23 16.26 21.35
C THR A 111 34.52 16.16 22.69
N GLY A 112 35.10 15.38 23.60
CA GLY A 112 34.61 15.21 24.96
C GLY A 112 35.19 16.24 25.93
N ARG A 113 34.57 16.34 27.12
CA ARG A 113 34.90 17.30 28.16
C ARG A 113 35.15 16.59 29.49
N THR A 114 36.30 16.85 30.12
CA THR A 114 36.57 16.36 31.48
C THR A 114 35.84 17.23 32.51
N ARG A 115 35.68 16.73 33.73
CA ARG A 115 34.98 17.45 34.81
C ARG A 115 35.70 18.75 35.22
N GLU A 116 37.02 18.75 35.07
CA GLU A 116 37.93 19.85 35.38
C GLU A 116 37.94 20.92 34.27
N GLY A 117 37.20 20.69 33.17
CA GLY A 117 37.15 21.59 32.02
C GLY A 117 38.21 21.32 30.96
N GLY A 118 38.90 20.18 31.01
CA GLY A 118 39.79 19.69 29.95
C GLY A 118 39.01 19.18 28.73
N THR A 119 39.70 19.02 27.61
CA THR A 119 39.14 18.48 26.36
C THR A 119 39.83 17.16 26.01
N VAL A 120 39.06 16.20 25.49
CA VAL A 120 39.57 14.91 24.98
C VAL A 120 38.97 14.67 23.60
N ASP A 121 39.81 14.59 22.58
CA ASP A 121 39.36 14.31 21.21
C ASP A 121 39.37 12.81 20.93
N PHE A 122 38.25 12.31 20.42
CA PHE A 122 38.07 10.94 19.95
C PHE A 122 38.05 10.96 18.42
N PRO A 123 38.95 10.21 17.75
CA PRO A 123 38.97 10.18 16.30
C PRO A 123 37.69 9.53 15.73
N ALA A 124 37.39 9.92 14.50
CA ALA A 124 36.40 9.22 13.68
C ALA A 124 36.89 7.81 13.36
N GLY A 125 35.96 6.86 13.20
CA GLY A 125 36.35 5.50 12.85
C GLY A 125 35.19 4.53 12.69
N THR A 126 35.51 3.36 12.13
CA THR A 126 34.65 2.18 12.18
C THR A 126 34.85 1.47 13.52
N ARG A 127 33.77 1.18 14.22
CA ARG A 127 33.78 0.48 15.51
C ARG A 127 32.51 -0.36 15.72
N PRO A 128 32.50 -1.28 16.70
CA PRO A 128 31.28 -1.96 17.11
C PRO A 128 30.20 -0.98 17.63
N PRO A 129 28.93 -1.40 17.62
CA PRO A 129 27.82 -0.68 18.25
C PRO A 129 28.12 -0.13 19.66
N VAL A 130 27.56 1.05 19.95
CA VAL A 130 27.75 1.81 21.20
C VAL A 130 27.54 1.01 22.50
N ASN A 131 26.67 0.01 22.47
CA ASN A 131 26.27 -0.86 23.58
C ASN A 131 27.33 -1.92 23.95
N GLU A 132 28.30 -2.17 23.08
CA GLU A 132 29.37 -3.17 23.29
C GLU A 132 30.71 -2.53 23.69
N ARG A 133 30.81 -1.20 23.65
CA ARG A 133 32.06 -0.46 23.83
C ARG A 133 32.04 0.51 25.02
N GLN A 134 33.14 0.50 25.76
CA GLN A 134 33.37 1.40 26.90
C GLN A 134 33.71 2.83 26.46
N LEU A 135 34.41 2.97 25.33
CA LEU A 135 34.79 4.25 24.72
C LEU A 135 33.79 4.69 23.63
N PRO A 136 33.77 5.99 23.27
CA PRO A 136 32.97 6.52 22.18
C PRO A 136 33.40 5.99 20.82
#